data_AF-A0A914I8Z4-F1
#
_entry.id   AF-A0A914I8Z4-F1
#
_cell.length_a   1.000
_cell.length_b   1.000
_cell.length_c   1.000
_cell.angle_alpha   90.00
_cell.angle_beta   90.00
_cell.angle_gamma   90.00
#
_symmetry.space_group_name_H-M   'P 1'
#
loop_
_entity.id
_entity.type
_entity.pdbx_description
1 polymer ?
#
loop_
_entity_poly.entity_id
_entity_poly.type
_entity_poly.pdbx_seq_one_letter_code
_entity_poly.pdbx_strand_id
1 'polypeptide(L)'
;MELLANWGCPDAIGLAGIQFLGPKFEPIADHLAMECVVRCEPPSGDDERPNGGSELANLLNGANLTCKADQMWLRPQWNAQGPAPMLSFAFAQEICICGVSVWNYNGSPELSYAGVRCARFYANGKPLAIGMVLLRKAPGFVFFDFVQDVLFDRCPLIRPLSSRPQTRSIAAFIFQIRLLSSWGDEFYIGLNGLELYNRQDMPIRLRPQNLAAFPESVNCLAGVSGDPRSSDKLIDGVNDTAKAHNMWLTPILPNSCARVFIIFDAPTFVTRIRIFNYRKTPGRGVRHIALSADDLLLCSGAEVPMSSAEKTGILDVSLRDGD
;
A
#
# COMPACT_ATOMS: atom_id res chain seq x y z
N MET A 1 17.33 -12.31 -4.88
CA MET A 1 16.61 -11.54 -3.86
C MET A 1 16.66 -12.35 -2.56
N GLU A 2 17.42 -11.87 -1.59
CA GLU A 2 17.61 -12.50 -0.29
C GLU A 2 16.50 -12.03 0.67
N LEU A 3 15.74 -12.96 1.25
CA LEU A 3 14.60 -12.68 2.12
C LEU A 3 15.03 -12.75 3.60
N LEU A 4 15.16 -11.58 4.23
CA LEU A 4 15.83 -11.44 5.53
C LEU A 4 14.88 -11.51 6.72
N ALA A 5 13.63 -11.06 6.55
CA ALA A 5 12.62 -11.07 7.60
C ALA A 5 11.22 -11.02 6.99
N ASN A 6 10.23 -11.53 7.71
CA ASN A 6 8.81 -11.29 7.45
C ASN A 6 8.22 -10.28 8.46
N TRP A 7 6.91 -10.08 8.40
CA TRP A 7 6.18 -9.13 9.25
C TRP A 7 5.79 -9.68 10.63
N GLY A 8 6.07 -10.96 10.93
CA GLY A 8 5.82 -11.55 12.26
C GLY A 8 5.28 -12.97 12.25
N CYS A 9 5.14 -13.63 11.09
CA CYS A 9 4.77 -15.05 11.05
C CYS A 9 5.93 -15.92 11.55
N PRO A 10 5.72 -16.85 12.48
CA PRO A 10 6.82 -17.60 13.10
C PRO A 10 7.44 -18.66 12.17
N ASP A 11 6.67 -19.20 11.23
CA ASP A 11 6.99 -20.42 10.52
C ASP A 11 6.82 -20.35 9.00
N ALA A 12 6.56 -19.17 8.43
CA ALA A 12 6.43 -19.02 6.98
C ALA A 12 6.92 -17.67 6.46
N ILE A 13 7.41 -17.67 5.22
CA ILE A 13 7.70 -16.44 4.47
C ILE A 13 7.20 -16.58 3.03
N GLY A 14 6.58 -15.54 2.47
CA GLY A 14 5.98 -15.65 1.15
C GLY A 14 5.87 -14.33 0.40
N LEU A 15 5.52 -14.44 -0.88
CA LEU A 15 5.22 -13.35 -1.79
C LEU A 15 4.04 -13.74 -2.69
N ALA A 16 3.29 -12.77 -3.18
CA ALA A 16 2.22 -13.01 -4.14
C ALA A 16 2.74 -12.93 -5.59
N GLY A 17 3.67 -12.04 -5.88
CA GLY A 17 4.18 -11.85 -7.24
C GLY A 17 5.33 -10.88 -7.34
N ILE A 18 6.11 -11.01 -8.40
CA ILE A 18 7.21 -10.11 -8.76
C ILE A 18 7.10 -9.78 -10.25
N GLN A 19 7.29 -8.50 -10.59
CA GLN A 19 7.41 -8.05 -11.96
C GLN A 19 8.70 -7.23 -12.11
N PHE A 20 9.43 -7.43 -13.20
CA PHE A 20 10.67 -6.71 -13.47
C PHE A 20 10.38 -5.45 -14.28
N LEU A 21 11.00 -4.34 -13.88
CA LEU A 21 10.85 -3.06 -14.55
C LEU A 21 12.09 -2.76 -15.41
N GLY A 22 11.86 -2.59 -16.70
CA GLY A 22 12.84 -2.12 -17.67
C GLY A 22 13.02 -0.60 -17.68
N PRO A 23 13.71 -0.04 -18.68
CA PRO A 23 13.90 1.40 -18.80
C PRO A 23 12.58 2.17 -18.78
N LYS A 24 12.57 3.36 -18.16
CA LYS A 24 11.39 4.21 -17.94
C LYS A 24 10.35 3.67 -16.94
N PHE A 25 10.70 2.67 -16.14
CA PHE A 25 9.81 2.07 -15.13
C PHE A 25 8.63 1.29 -15.72
N GLU A 26 8.76 0.84 -16.97
CA GLU A 26 7.77 -0.01 -17.62
C GLU A 26 8.12 -1.49 -17.41
N PRO A 27 7.13 -2.39 -17.35
CA PRO A 27 7.38 -3.83 -17.31
C PRO A 27 8.30 -4.28 -18.45
N ILE A 28 9.19 -5.24 -18.17
CA ILE A 28 9.94 -5.92 -19.25
C ILE A 28 8.95 -6.64 -20.19
N ALA A 29 9.37 -6.84 -21.44
CA ALA A 29 8.50 -7.50 -22.41
C ALA A 29 8.12 -8.93 -21.98
N ASP A 30 6.85 -9.29 -22.20
CA ASP A 30 6.27 -10.54 -21.71
C ASP A 30 7.08 -11.79 -22.09
N HIS A 31 7.61 -11.85 -23.31
CA HIS A 31 8.44 -12.98 -23.76
C HIS A 31 9.69 -13.18 -22.89
N LEU A 32 10.33 -12.09 -22.41
CA LEU A 32 11.48 -12.15 -21.52
C LEU A 32 11.09 -12.61 -20.11
N ALA A 33 9.91 -12.19 -19.64
CA ALA A 33 9.37 -12.62 -18.36
C ALA A 33 9.01 -14.12 -18.38
N MET A 34 8.45 -14.62 -19.49
CA MET A 34 8.07 -16.03 -19.64
C MET A 34 9.26 -16.98 -19.74
N GLU A 35 10.41 -16.50 -20.23
CA GLU A 35 11.66 -17.27 -20.26
C GLU A 35 12.43 -17.22 -18.93
N CYS A 36 11.97 -16.43 -17.95
CA CYS A 36 12.62 -16.31 -16.66
C CYS A 36 12.39 -17.56 -15.81
N VAL A 37 13.48 -18.21 -15.41
CA VAL A 37 13.45 -19.35 -14.49
C VAL A 37 13.70 -18.84 -13.06
N VAL A 38 12.74 -19.12 -12.18
CA VAL A 38 12.85 -18.80 -10.74
C VAL A 38 13.28 -20.04 -9.95
N ARG A 39 14.17 -19.84 -8.96
CA ARG A 39 14.63 -20.86 -8.01
C ARG A 39 14.69 -20.28 -6.60
N CYS A 40 14.48 -21.12 -5.59
CA CYS A 40 14.65 -20.75 -4.19
C CYS A 40 15.75 -21.61 -3.53
N GLU A 41 16.72 -20.97 -2.88
CA GLU A 41 17.78 -21.65 -2.11
C GLU A 41 17.74 -21.23 -0.63
N PRO A 42 17.99 -22.14 0.33
CA PRO A 42 18.07 -23.59 0.15
C PRO A 42 16.73 -24.16 -0.33
N PRO A 43 16.70 -25.30 -1.03
CA PRO A 43 15.44 -25.91 -1.47
C PRO A 43 14.58 -26.31 -0.25
N SER A 44 13.26 -26.23 -0.39
CA SER A 44 12.29 -26.71 0.59
C SER A 44 11.25 -27.59 -0.08
N GLY A 45 11.09 -28.84 0.40
CA GLY A 45 10.01 -29.73 -0.05
C GLY A 45 9.85 -29.81 -1.58
N ASP A 46 8.68 -29.39 -2.08
CA ASP A 46 8.31 -29.43 -3.51
C ASP A 46 9.20 -28.55 -4.44
N ASP A 47 10.09 -27.71 -3.89
CA ASP A 47 11.07 -26.92 -4.66
C ASP A 47 12.17 -27.78 -5.32
N GLU A 48 12.32 -29.06 -4.94
CA GLU A 48 13.34 -29.97 -5.52
C GLU A 48 13.02 -30.42 -6.96
N ARG A 49 11.82 -30.13 -7.48
CA ARG A 49 11.48 -30.46 -8.87
C ARG A 49 12.23 -29.52 -9.83
N PRO A 50 12.83 -30.04 -10.93
CA PRO A 50 13.69 -29.26 -11.83
C PRO A 50 13.00 -28.07 -12.54
N ASN A 51 11.66 -27.97 -12.47
CA ASN A 51 10.87 -26.86 -13.01
C ASN A 51 10.26 -25.93 -11.92
N GLY A 52 10.71 -26.02 -10.66
CA GLY A 52 10.11 -25.33 -9.52
C GLY A 52 8.79 -26.00 -9.11
N GLY A 53 8.48 -26.03 -7.81
CA GLY A 53 7.11 -26.36 -7.37
C GLY A 53 6.12 -25.41 -8.06
N SER A 54 4.90 -25.84 -8.36
CA SER A 54 3.92 -25.00 -9.08
C SER A 54 3.68 -23.66 -8.38
N GLU A 55 3.95 -23.60 -7.08
CA GLU A 55 3.86 -22.40 -6.26
C GLU A 55 4.96 -21.38 -6.54
N LEU A 56 6.19 -21.79 -6.85
CA LEU A 56 7.28 -20.84 -7.14
C LEU A 56 7.03 -20.12 -8.48
N ALA A 57 6.44 -20.83 -9.44
CA ALA A 57 6.01 -20.25 -10.71
C ALA A 57 4.93 -19.17 -10.55
N ASN A 58 4.17 -19.18 -9.44
CA ASN A 58 3.19 -18.14 -9.15
C ASN A 58 3.82 -16.75 -9.02
N LEU A 59 5.11 -16.66 -8.65
CA LEU A 59 5.81 -15.39 -8.57
C LEU A 59 5.88 -14.64 -9.91
N LEU A 60 5.74 -15.34 -11.05
CA LEU A 60 5.89 -14.79 -12.39
C LEU A 60 4.65 -15.00 -13.28
N ASN A 61 3.54 -15.49 -12.71
CA ASN A 61 2.35 -15.85 -13.49
C ASN A 61 1.45 -14.65 -13.87
N GLY A 62 1.75 -13.45 -13.35
CA GLY A 62 1.00 -12.21 -13.56
C GLY A 62 -0.30 -12.08 -12.74
N ALA A 63 -0.72 -13.11 -12.01
CA ALA A 63 -1.88 -13.11 -11.11
C ALA A 63 -1.53 -12.53 -9.72
N ASN A 64 -0.87 -11.37 -9.69
CA ASN A 64 -0.26 -10.82 -8.49
C ASN A 64 -1.27 -10.23 -7.49
N LEU A 65 -2.41 -9.72 -7.99
CA LEU A 65 -3.43 -9.06 -7.20
C LEU A 65 -4.46 -10.08 -6.67
N THR A 66 -4.07 -10.85 -5.66
CA THR A 66 -4.86 -12.00 -5.17
C THR A 66 -4.79 -12.15 -3.65
N CYS A 67 -5.77 -12.89 -3.09
CA CYS A 67 -5.73 -13.45 -1.74
C CYS A 67 -5.72 -14.98 -1.76
N LYS A 68 -5.73 -15.60 -2.96
CA LYS A 68 -5.84 -17.04 -3.09
C LYS A 68 -4.49 -17.69 -2.90
N ALA A 69 -4.37 -18.59 -1.92
CA ALA A 69 -3.10 -19.22 -1.56
C ALA A 69 -2.46 -20.00 -2.72
N ASP A 70 -3.29 -20.63 -3.56
CA ASP A 70 -2.87 -21.39 -4.76
C ASP A 70 -2.30 -20.52 -5.89
N GLN A 71 -2.47 -19.18 -5.80
CA GLN A 71 -1.92 -18.20 -6.75
C GLN A 71 -0.73 -17.43 -6.18
N MET A 72 -0.22 -17.80 -5.01
CA MET A 72 0.92 -17.13 -4.37
C MET A 72 2.03 -18.16 -4.08
N TRP A 73 3.17 -17.67 -3.62
CA TRP A 73 4.26 -18.50 -3.13
C TRP A 73 4.39 -18.33 -1.61
N LEU A 74 4.39 -19.46 -0.89
CA LEU A 74 4.61 -19.49 0.55
C LEU A 74 5.64 -20.57 0.86
N ARG A 75 6.70 -20.19 1.56
CA ARG A 75 7.69 -21.12 2.07
C ARG A 75 7.40 -21.46 3.53
N PRO A 76 6.99 -22.70 3.86
CA PRO A 76 6.79 -23.13 5.23
C PRO A 76 8.11 -23.41 5.94
N GLN A 77 8.05 -23.59 7.26
CA GLN A 77 9.21 -23.88 8.13
C GLN A 77 10.32 -22.83 8.04
N TRP A 78 9.97 -21.59 7.69
CA TRP A 78 10.93 -20.50 7.69
C TRP A 78 11.35 -20.17 9.11
N ASN A 79 12.64 -19.91 9.30
CA ASN A 79 13.22 -19.56 10.59
C ASN A 79 14.14 -18.34 10.42
N ALA A 80 13.89 -17.27 11.17
CA ALA A 80 14.68 -16.05 11.15
C ALA A 80 16.14 -16.23 11.60
N GLN A 81 16.44 -17.28 12.38
CA GLN A 81 17.80 -17.64 12.79
C GLN A 81 18.49 -18.62 11.82
N GLY A 82 17.75 -19.16 10.84
CA GLY A 82 18.27 -20.05 9.81
C GLY A 82 18.89 -19.31 8.63
N PRO A 83 19.36 -20.04 7.60
CA PRO A 83 19.80 -19.42 6.36
C PRO A 83 18.63 -18.70 5.68
N ALA A 84 18.85 -17.44 5.27
CA ALA A 84 17.86 -16.64 4.58
C ALA A 84 17.53 -17.23 3.20
N PRO A 85 16.25 -17.39 2.83
CA PRO A 85 15.87 -17.82 1.49
C PRO A 85 16.38 -16.85 0.41
N MET A 86 16.96 -17.39 -0.65
CA MET A 86 17.41 -16.65 -1.82
C MET A 86 16.54 -17.02 -3.02
N LEU A 87 15.74 -16.06 -3.50
CA LEU A 87 15.04 -16.16 -4.77
C LEU A 87 15.96 -15.71 -5.91
N SER A 88 16.31 -16.65 -6.79
CA SER A 88 17.16 -16.43 -7.95
C SER A 88 16.31 -16.43 -9.22
N PHE A 89 16.47 -15.40 -10.05
CA PHE A 89 15.75 -15.22 -11.30
C PHE A 89 16.77 -15.21 -12.44
N ALA A 90 16.69 -16.21 -13.32
CA ALA A 90 17.62 -16.40 -14.42
C ALA A 90 16.92 -16.18 -15.75
N PHE A 91 17.43 -15.25 -16.56
CA PHE A 91 16.95 -14.96 -17.89
C PHE A 91 17.83 -15.64 -18.95
N ALA A 92 17.24 -16.08 -20.06
CA ALA A 92 17.97 -16.70 -21.16
C ALA A 92 18.91 -15.72 -21.88
N GLN A 93 18.58 -14.43 -21.83
CA GLN A 93 19.36 -13.34 -22.41
C GLN A 93 19.60 -12.22 -21.41
N GLU A 94 20.60 -11.39 -21.68
CA GLU A 94 20.87 -10.20 -20.88
C GLU A 94 19.71 -9.20 -21.01
N ILE A 95 19.26 -8.67 -19.87
CA ILE A 95 18.21 -7.67 -19.79
C ILE A 95 18.65 -6.47 -18.98
N CYS A 96 18.16 -5.28 -19.34
CA CYS A 96 18.33 -4.07 -18.56
C CYS A 96 17.10 -3.86 -17.68
N ILE A 97 17.30 -3.83 -16.36
CA ILE A 97 16.24 -3.54 -15.38
C ILE A 97 16.63 -2.33 -14.53
N CYS A 98 15.66 -1.49 -14.19
CA CYS A 98 15.84 -0.37 -13.27
C CYS A 98 15.15 -0.59 -11.92
N GLY A 99 14.35 -1.65 -11.77
CA GLY A 99 13.66 -1.96 -10.54
C GLY A 99 12.82 -3.23 -10.63
N VAL A 100 12.09 -3.48 -9.55
CA VAL A 100 11.11 -4.58 -9.45
C VAL A 100 9.86 -4.09 -8.74
N SER A 101 8.70 -4.51 -9.24
CA SER A 101 7.42 -4.37 -8.56
C SER A 101 7.17 -5.64 -7.76
N VAL A 102 6.83 -5.48 -6.48
CA VAL A 102 6.65 -6.58 -5.54
C VAL A 102 5.24 -6.55 -4.99
N TRP A 103 4.53 -7.68 -5.11
CA TRP A 103 3.29 -7.96 -4.40
C TRP A 103 3.61 -8.92 -3.27
N ASN A 104 3.40 -8.45 -2.04
CA ASN A 104 3.70 -9.23 -0.86
C ASN A 104 2.62 -10.28 -0.59
N TYR A 105 2.91 -11.30 0.23
CA TYR A 105 1.94 -12.36 0.50
C TYR A 105 0.67 -11.83 1.16
N ASN A 106 -0.50 -12.16 0.60
CA ASN A 106 -1.75 -11.43 0.85
C ASN A 106 -2.95 -12.35 1.19
N GLY A 107 -2.71 -13.54 1.75
CA GLY A 107 -3.76 -14.56 1.92
C GLY A 107 -4.95 -14.11 2.79
N SER A 108 -4.68 -13.38 3.87
CA SER A 108 -5.67 -12.76 4.75
C SER A 108 -4.99 -11.67 5.60
N PRO A 109 -5.72 -10.86 6.39
CA PRO A 109 -5.10 -9.91 7.30
C PRO A 109 -4.12 -10.56 8.30
N GLU A 110 -4.39 -11.78 8.73
CA GLU A 110 -3.55 -12.58 9.64
C GLU A 110 -2.41 -13.25 8.88
N LEU A 111 -2.69 -13.85 7.72
CA LEU A 111 -1.69 -14.57 6.94
C LEU A 111 -0.71 -13.65 6.21
N SER A 112 -1.08 -12.38 5.97
CA SER A 112 -0.18 -11.37 5.39
C SER A 112 1.06 -11.06 6.25
N TYR A 113 1.08 -11.48 7.52
CA TYR A 113 2.28 -11.42 8.35
C TYR A 113 3.40 -12.37 7.89
N ALA A 114 3.09 -13.36 7.04
CA ALA A 114 4.08 -14.17 6.35
C ALA A 114 4.75 -13.41 5.19
N GLY A 115 4.25 -12.24 4.81
CA GLY A 115 4.87 -11.42 3.78
C GLY A 115 6.30 -10.99 4.14
N VAL A 116 7.17 -10.89 3.14
CA VAL A 116 8.54 -10.41 3.29
C VAL A 116 8.53 -8.96 3.78
N ARG A 117 9.21 -8.67 4.89
CA ARG A 117 9.39 -7.32 5.46
C ARG A 117 10.71 -6.71 5.05
N CYS A 118 11.75 -7.52 4.94
CA CYS A 118 13.08 -7.03 4.60
C CYS A 118 13.74 -7.93 3.57
N ALA A 119 14.27 -7.33 2.52
CA ALA A 119 14.98 -8.03 1.46
C ALA A 119 16.25 -7.31 1.05
N ARG A 120 17.20 -8.06 0.51
CA ARG A 120 18.39 -7.53 -0.17
C ARG A 120 18.41 -7.98 -1.62
N PHE A 121 18.67 -7.05 -2.52
CA PHE A 121 18.70 -7.29 -3.95
C PHE A 121 20.12 -7.46 -4.46
N TYR A 122 20.29 -8.37 -5.41
CA TYR A 122 21.56 -8.72 -6.03
C TYR A 122 21.37 -8.74 -7.55
N ALA A 123 22.39 -8.30 -8.28
CA ALA A 123 22.48 -8.47 -9.72
C ALA A 123 23.76 -9.27 -10.03
N ASN A 124 23.61 -10.39 -10.75
CA ASN A 124 24.71 -11.28 -11.13
C ASN A 124 25.61 -11.66 -9.92
N GLY A 125 24.98 -11.98 -8.78
CA GLY A 125 25.66 -12.36 -7.54
C GLY A 125 26.25 -11.20 -6.73
N LYS A 126 26.21 -9.95 -7.22
CA LYS A 126 26.71 -8.78 -6.51
C LYS A 126 25.56 -8.00 -5.84
N PRO A 127 25.70 -7.58 -4.58
CA PRO A 127 24.65 -6.81 -3.91
C PRO A 127 24.47 -5.44 -4.59
N LEU A 128 23.22 -5.02 -4.76
CA LEU A 128 22.90 -3.68 -5.26
C LEU A 128 23.20 -2.62 -4.20
N ALA A 129 23.63 -1.44 -4.64
CA ALA A 129 24.05 -0.34 -3.76
C ALA A 129 22.90 0.28 -2.93
N ILE A 130 21.65 -0.12 -3.20
CA ILE A 130 20.46 0.31 -2.44
C ILE A 130 20.39 -0.26 -1.02
N GLY A 131 21.26 -1.23 -0.69
CA GLY A 131 21.32 -1.84 0.63
C GLY A 131 20.12 -2.73 0.95
N MET A 132 19.68 -2.70 2.20
CA MET A 132 18.49 -3.43 2.66
C MET A 132 17.24 -2.61 2.34
N VAL A 133 16.26 -3.27 1.73
CA VAL A 133 14.97 -2.67 1.36
C VAL A 133 13.90 -3.17 2.31
N LEU A 134 13.05 -2.26 2.79
CA LEU A 134 11.85 -2.60 3.52
C LEU A 134 10.70 -2.78 2.53
N LEU A 135 10.03 -3.93 2.63
CA LEU A 135 8.89 -4.27 1.79
C LEU A 135 7.61 -4.16 2.59
N ARG A 136 6.66 -3.40 2.06
CA ARG A 136 5.35 -3.10 2.64
C ARG A 136 4.57 -4.40 2.85
N LYS A 137 3.94 -4.54 4.01
CA LYS A 137 3.03 -5.63 4.29
C LYS A 137 1.84 -5.56 3.32
N ALA A 138 1.38 -6.70 2.81
CA ALA A 138 0.13 -6.71 2.08
C ALA A 138 -1.06 -6.50 3.04
N PRO A 139 -2.16 -5.89 2.59
CA PRO A 139 -3.28 -5.56 3.48
C PRO A 139 -4.12 -6.77 3.93
N GLY A 140 -3.98 -7.93 3.28
CA GLY A 140 -4.81 -9.11 3.49
C GLY A 140 -6.16 -9.09 2.77
N PHE A 141 -6.35 -8.15 1.83
CA PHE A 141 -7.55 -8.00 1.01
C PHE A 141 -7.19 -7.36 -0.34
N VAL A 142 -8.13 -7.31 -1.28
CA VAL A 142 -7.95 -6.69 -2.60
C VAL A 142 -8.95 -5.56 -2.78
N PHE A 143 -8.69 -4.43 -2.12
CA PHE A 143 -9.46 -3.19 -2.33
C PHE A 143 -8.75 -2.22 -3.27
N PHE A 144 -7.44 -2.36 -3.41
CA PHE A 144 -6.57 -1.56 -4.24
C PHE A 144 -5.35 -2.40 -4.63
N ASP A 145 -4.61 -1.93 -5.64
CA ASP A 145 -3.35 -2.57 -6.01
C ASP A 145 -2.28 -2.27 -4.95
N PHE A 146 -1.88 -3.30 -4.21
CA PHE A 146 -0.90 -3.18 -3.13
C PHE A 146 0.55 -3.35 -3.61
N VAL A 147 0.79 -3.29 -4.92
CA VAL A 147 2.13 -3.27 -5.54
C VAL A 147 3.07 -2.26 -4.92
N GLN A 148 4.28 -2.68 -4.58
CA GLN A 148 5.36 -1.78 -4.17
C GLN A 148 6.48 -1.79 -5.21
N ASP A 149 6.80 -0.61 -5.74
CA ASP A 149 7.91 -0.45 -6.67
C ASP A 149 9.23 -0.23 -5.91
N VAL A 150 10.22 -1.09 -6.18
CA VAL A 150 11.58 -0.98 -5.67
C VAL A 150 12.50 -0.58 -6.83
N LEU A 151 12.85 0.70 -6.88
CA LEU A 151 13.70 1.27 -7.92
C LEU A 151 15.17 1.25 -7.50
N PHE A 152 16.02 0.62 -8.30
CA PHE A 152 17.43 0.39 -7.98
C PHE A 152 18.29 1.66 -8.08
N ASP A 153 17.82 2.70 -8.76
CA ASP A 153 18.46 4.02 -8.85
C ASP A 153 17.98 5.00 -7.78
N ARG A 154 16.86 4.71 -7.10
CA ARG A 154 16.08 5.67 -6.28
C ARG A 154 15.65 5.14 -4.91
N CYS A 155 16.34 4.16 -4.34
CA CYS A 155 16.07 3.83 -2.94
C CYS A 155 16.71 4.88 -2.02
N PRO A 156 15.92 5.62 -1.22
CA PRO A 156 16.50 6.41 -0.14
C PRO A 156 17.21 5.44 0.79
N LEU A 157 18.50 5.65 1.04
CA LEU A 157 19.27 4.91 2.02
C LEU A 157 18.53 4.97 3.37
N ILE A 158 17.77 3.93 3.69
CA ILE A 158 17.17 3.78 5.00
C ILE A 158 18.32 3.40 5.93
N ARG A 159 18.94 4.41 6.54
CA ARG A 159 19.79 4.16 7.71
C ARG A 159 18.90 3.44 8.73
N PRO A 160 19.32 2.30 9.28
CA PRO A 160 18.57 1.66 10.36
C PRO A 160 18.31 2.73 11.41
N LEU A 161 17.03 2.92 11.75
CA LEU A 161 16.62 3.91 12.73
C LEU A 161 17.22 3.52 14.08
N SER A 162 18.44 3.96 14.34
CA SER A 162 19.06 3.96 15.64
C SER A 162 18.19 4.85 16.52
N SER A 163 17.49 4.24 17.47
CA SER A 163 16.61 4.82 18.47
C SER A 163 15.47 5.70 17.92
N ARG A 164 14.30 5.61 18.56
CA ARG A 164 13.20 6.57 18.39
C ARG A 164 13.82 7.96 18.57
N PRO A 165 14.05 8.76 17.51
CA PRO A 165 14.40 10.13 17.78
C PRO A 165 13.15 10.73 18.44
N GLN A 166 13.29 11.80 19.21
CA GLN A 166 12.17 12.61 19.67
C GLN A 166 11.41 13.28 18.49
N THR A 167 11.32 12.61 17.32
CA THR A 167 10.56 13.03 16.16
C THR A 167 9.10 12.81 16.45
N ARG A 168 8.40 13.93 16.63
CA ARG A 168 6.95 14.06 16.71
C ARG A 168 6.29 13.69 15.36
N SER A 169 6.48 12.45 14.88
CA SER A 169 6.01 11.98 13.57
C SER A 169 5.90 10.46 13.55
N ILE A 170 4.96 9.95 12.75
CA ILE A 170 4.77 8.52 12.52
C ILE A 170 5.36 8.16 11.15
N ALA A 171 6.21 7.14 11.10
CA ALA A 171 6.71 6.56 9.86
C ALA A 171 5.88 5.32 9.53
N ALA A 172 5.21 5.33 8.38
CA ALA A 172 4.43 4.20 7.91
C ALA A 172 4.42 4.13 6.38
N PHE A 173 4.06 2.96 5.86
CA PHE A 173 3.81 2.77 4.44
C PHE A 173 2.37 3.10 4.05
N ILE A 174 1.39 2.78 4.90
CA ILE A 174 -0.03 2.98 4.65
C ILE A 174 -0.65 3.76 5.79
N PHE A 175 -1.32 4.87 5.45
CA PHE A 175 -2.26 5.55 6.34
C PHE A 175 -3.68 5.24 5.87
N GLN A 176 -4.52 4.75 6.77
CA GLN A 176 -5.90 4.39 6.47
C GLN A 176 -6.85 5.25 7.29
N ILE A 177 -7.80 5.89 6.61
CA ILE A 177 -8.91 6.62 7.19
C ILE A 177 -10.18 5.81 6.98
N ARG A 178 -10.76 5.29 8.06
CA ARG A 178 -12.07 4.63 8.06
C ARG A 178 -13.14 5.65 8.38
N LEU A 179 -14.14 5.77 7.52
CA LEU A 179 -15.27 6.67 7.68
C LEU A 179 -16.37 5.91 8.41
N LEU A 180 -16.58 6.23 9.69
CA LEU A 180 -17.43 5.44 10.60
C LEU A 180 -18.91 5.84 10.53
N SER A 181 -19.20 7.11 10.27
CA SER A 181 -20.56 7.63 10.16
C SER A 181 -20.59 8.95 9.38
N SER A 182 -21.76 9.28 8.83
CA SER A 182 -22.04 10.59 8.23
C SER A 182 -22.76 11.51 9.24
N TRP A 183 -22.95 12.78 8.87
CA TRP A 183 -23.75 13.73 9.64
C TRP A 183 -25.27 13.51 9.52
N GLY A 184 -25.74 12.73 8.55
CA GLY A 184 -27.17 12.45 8.41
C GLY A 184 -27.63 11.74 7.13
N ASP A 185 -26.73 11.36 6.21
CA ASP A 185 -27.07 10.59 5.01
C ASP A 185 -26.71 9.10 5.21
N GLU A 186 -27.69 8.21 5.05
CA GLU A 186 -27.53 6.76 5.26
C GLU A 186 -26.95 6.04 4.05
N PHE A 187 -26.93 6.67 2.88
CA PHE A 187 -26.57 6.04 1.61
C PHE A 187 -25.23 6.51 1.06
N TYR A 188 -24.84 7.75 1.37
CA TYR A 188 -23.64 8.37 0.80
C TYR A 188 -22.80 9.07 1.83
N ILE A 189 -21.49 8.96 1.66
CA ILE A 189 -20.51 9.65 2.48
C ILE A 189 -19.40 10.22 1.61
N GLY A 190 -18.90 11.40 1.96
CA GLY A 190 -17.92 12.09 1.14
C GLY A 190 -16.99 13.00 1.92
N LEU A 191 -15.96 13.47 1.21
CA LEU A 191 -14.99 14.45 1.68
C LEU A 191 -14.68 15.41 0.53
N ASN A 192 -14.22 16.61 0.86
CA ASN A 192 -13.67 17.53 -0.11
C ASN A 192 -12.20 17.22 -0.42
N GLY A 193 -11.41 16.84 0.58
CA GLY A 193 -9.97 16.74 0.40
C GLY A 193 -9.20 16.21 1.61
N LEU A 194 -7.93 15.89 1.36
CA LEU A 194 -6.95 15.38 2.32
C LEU A 194 -5.60 16.06 2.10
N GLU A 195 -4.90 16.38 3.19
CA GLU A 195 -3.51 16.84 3.14
C GLU A 195 -2.69 16.14 4.23
N LEU A 196 -1.50 15.65 3.86
CA LEU A 196 -0.53 15.07 4.79
C LEU A 196 0.68 16.00 4.88
N TYR A 197 1.24 16.16 6.08
CA TYR A 197 2.38 17.05 6.31
C TYR A 197 3.60 16.27 6.82
N ASN A 198 4.78 16.64 6.32
CA ASN A 198 6.04 16.01 6.70
C ASN A 198 6.62 16.61 7.99
N ARG A 199 7.86 16.24 8.36
CA ARG A 199 8.56 16.74 9.56
C ARG A 199 8.93 18.23 9.51
N GLN A 200 8.93 18.83 8.33
CA GLN A 200 9.17 20.26 8.12
C GLN A 200 7.86 21.06 8.09
N ASP A 201 6.72 20.43 8.43
CA ASP A 201 5.37 20.99 8.30
C ASP A 201 5.04 21.46 6.86
N MET A 202 5.65 20.80 5.87
CA MET A 202 5.35 21.02 4.46
C MET A 202 4.41 19.94 3.95
N PRO A 203 3.46 20.28 3.06
CA PRO A 203 2.55 19.30 2.48
C PRO A 203 3.33 18.27 1.66
N ILE A 204 3.01 17.00 1.88
CA ILE A 204 3.52 15.88 1.10
C ILE A 204 2.75 15.86 -0.22
N ARG A 205 3.47 15.96 -1.34
CA ARG A 205 2.88 15.89 -2.67
C ARG A 205 2.44 14.46 -2.97
N LEU A 206 1.16 14.18 -2.81
CA LEU A 206 0.54 12.92 -3.21
C LEU A 206 0.28 12.89 -4.72
N ARG A 207 0.31 11.68 -5.28
CA ARG A 207 -0.08 11.39 -6.65
C ARG A 207 -1.27 10.43 -6.64
N PRO A 208 -2.01 10.28 -7.76
CA PRO A 208 -3.11 9.31 -7.83
C PRO A 208 -2.72 7.89 -7.42
N GLN A 209 -1.49 7.46 -7.72
CA GLN A 209 -0.97 6.14 -7.32
C GLN A 209 -0.81 5.98 -5.81
N ASN A 210 -0.69 7.07 -5.06
CA ASN A 210 -0.60 7.04 -3.60
C ASN A 210 -1.97 6.96 -2.93
N LEU A 211 -3.07 6.95 -3.68
CA LEU A 211 -4.40 7.08 -3.13
C LEU A 211 -5.30 5.95 -3.64
N ALA A 212 -5.99 5.31 -2.71
CA ALA A 212 -7.08 4.42 -3.04
C ALA A 212 -8.26 4.65 -2.11
N ALA A 213 -9.45 4.32 -2.58
CA ALA A 213 -10.65 4.34 -1.76
C ALA A 213 -11.51 3.10 -2.01
N PHE A 214 -12.21 2.66 -0.97
CA PHE A 214 -13.14 1.54 -1.06
C PHE A 214 -14.43 1.82 -0.29
N PRO A 215 -15.59 1.88 -0.96
CA PRO A 215 -15.75 1.85 -2.42
C PRO A 215 -15.07 3.07 -3.06
N GLU A 216 -14.64 2.94 -4.32
CA GLU A 216 -13.87 3.99 -4.99
C GLU A 216 -14.68 5.29 -5.12
N SER A 217 -15.90 5.21 -5.63
CA SER A 217 -16.82 6.33 -5.75
C SER A 217 -18.24 5.83 -6.02
N VAL A 218 -19.20 6.75 -6.19
CA VAL A 218 -20.55 6.43 -6.66
C VAL A 218 -20.60 5.72 -8.02
N ASN A 219 -19.52 5.76 -8.81
CA ASN A 219 -19.43 5.04 -10.09
C ASN A 219 -19.42 3.50 -9.92
N CYS A 220 -19.25 2.98 -8.70
CA CYS A 220 -19.41 1.54 -8.44
C CYS A 220 -20.88 1.08 -8.45
N LEU A 221 -21.85 2.00 -8.43
CA LEU A 221 -23.27 1.68 -8.43
C LEU A 221 -23.78 1.35 -9.84
N ALA A 222 -24.66 0.37 -9.95
CA ALA A 222 -25.28 0.00 -11.22
C ALA A 222 -26.06 1.19 -11.81
N GLY A 223 -25.79 1.51 -13.09
CA GLY A 223 -26.43 2.61 -13.81
C GLY A 223 -25.82 3.99 -13.57
N VAL A 224 -24.77 4.11 -12.75
CA VAL A 224 -23.99 5.35 -12.59
C VAL A 224 -22.67 5.20 -13.34
N SER A 225 -22.35 6.15 -14.22
CA SER A 225 -21.07 6.18 -14.93
C SER A 225 -20.64 7.62 -15.21
N GLY A 226 -19.34 7.88 -15.18
CA GLY A 226 -18.76 9.19 -15.47
C GLY A 226 -19.07 10.28 -14.45
N ASP A 227 -19.50 9.92 -13.23
CA ASP A 227 -19.65 10.90 -12.15
C ASP A 227 -18.27 11.44 -11.75
N PRO A 228 -18.09 12.78 -11.66
CA PRO A 228 -16.78 13.38 -11.45
C PRO A 228 -16.25 13.26 -10.01
N ARG A 229 -17.05 12.70 -9.08
CA ARG A 229 -16.72 12.60 -7.64
C ARG A 229 -15.88 11.37 -7.30
N SER A 230 -14.80 11.17 -8.05
CA SER A 230 -13.84 10.08 -7.90
C SER A 230 -12.79 10.35 -6.82
N SER A 231 -12.06 9.31 -6.39
CA SER A 231 -11.14 9.43 -5.24
C SER A 231 -9.98 10.39 -5.48
N ASP A 232 -9.56 10.62 -6.73
CA ASP A 232 -8.50 11.57 -7.08
C ASP A 232 -8.78 13.00 -6.60
N LYS A 233 -10.07 13.37 -6.42
CA LYS A 233 -10.47 14.69 -5.91
C LYS A 233 -10.03 14.93 -4.47
N LEU A 234 -9.73 13.87 -3.72
CA LEU A 234 -9.22 14.01 -2.36
C LEU A 234 -7.84 14.70 -2.31
N ILE A 235 -7.10 14.74 -3.42
CA ILE A 235 -5.73 15.27 -3.48
C ILE A 235 -5.55 16.31 -4.60
N ASP A 236 -6.63 16.90 -5.11
CA ASP A 236 -6.57 17.90 -6.19
C ASP A 236 -6.15 19.31 -5.72
N GLY A 237 -6.14 19.53 -4.40
CA GLY A 237 -5.76 20.78 -3.74
C GLY A 237 -6.87 21.83 -3.67
N VAL A 238 -8.08 21.55 -4.15
CA VAL A 238 -9.22 22.48 -4.15
C VAL A 238 -10.17 22.12 -3.00
N ASN A 239 -9.69 22.33 -1.78
CA ASN A 239 -10.33 21.78 -0.58
C ASN A 239 -11.55 22.57 -0.06
N ASP A 240 -11.62 23.89 -0.27
CA ASP A 240 -12.79 24.70 0.13
C ASP A 240 -13.71 25.00 -1.06
N THR A 241 -14.63 24.08 -1.33
CA THR A 241 -15.47 24.11 -2.53
C THR A 241 -16.79 23.40 -2.31
N ALA A 242 -17.84 23.82 -3.01
CA ALA A 242 -19.11 23.07 -3.12
C ALA A 242 -19.33 22.48 -4.53
N LYS A 243 -18.30 22.56 -5.40
CA LYS A 243 -18.36 22.10 -6.79
C LYS A 243 -18.10 20.60 -6.86
N ALA A 244 -19.04 19.84 -7.44
CA ALA A 244 -18.98 18.38 -7.54
C ALA A 244 -17.69 17.83 -8.17
N HIS A 245 -17.07 18.56 -9.08
CA HIS A 245 -15.84 18.12 -9.77
C HIS A 245 -14.57 18.20 -8.92
N ASN A 246 -14.65 18.76 -7.71
CA ASN A 246 -13.54 18.89 -6.76
C ASN A 246 -13.92 18.28 -5.39
N MET A 247 -14.77 17.25 -5.38
CA MET A 247 -15.18 16.58 -4.14
C MET A 247 -15.30 15.09 -4.40
N TRP A 248 -15.10 14.29 -3.37
CA TRP A 248 -15.25 12.85 -3.43
C TRP A 248 -16.56 12.41 -2.76
N LEU A 249 -17.25 11.43 -3.37
CA LEU A 249 -18.44 10.82 -2.80
C LEU A 249 -18.47 9.33 -3.12
N THR A 250 -18.78 8.52 -2.12
CA THR A 250 -18.87 7.07 -2.24
C THR A 250 -20.11 6.54 -1.50
N PRO A 251 -20.70 5.41 -1.91
CA PRO A 251 -21.82 4.82 -1.18
C PRO A 251 -21.38 4.24 0.16
N ILE A 252 -22.30 4.25 1.12
CA ILE A 252 -22.19 3.50 2.36
C ILE A 252 -22.69 2.07 2.08
N LEU A 253 -21.80 1.09 2.13
CA LEU A 253 -22.17 -0.31 1.91
C LEU A 253 -22.66 -0.96 3.22
N PRO A 254 -23.65 -1.88 3.15
CA PRO A 254 -24.10 -2.63 4.33
C PRO A 254 -22.92 -3.34 5.01
N ASN A 255 -22.86 -3.26 6.34
CA ASN A 255 -21.85 -3.91 7.18
C ASN A 255 -20.38 -3.54 6.86
N SER A 256 -20.13 -2.46 6.12
CA SER A 256 -18.78 -1.99 5.82
C SER A 256 -18.67 -0.48 5.96
N CYS A 257 -17.53 -0.01 6.46
CA CYS A 257 -17.16 1.40 6.42
C CYS A 257 -16.50 1.72 5.07
N ALA A 258 -16.76 2.91 4.54
CA ALA A 258 -15.91 3.46 3.50
C ALA A 258 -14.49 3.69 4.05
N ARG A 259 -13.48 3.45 3.21
CA ARG A 259 -12.06 3.55 3.58
C ARG A 259 -11.32 4.36 2.54
N VAL A 260 -10.39 5.20 3.00
CA VAL A 260 -9.39 5.85 2.16
C VAL A 260 -8.02 5.38 2.62
N PHE A 261 -7.17 5.03 1.66
CA PHE A 261 -5.80 4.58 1.85
C PHE A 261 -4.84 5.56 1.20
N ILE A 262 -3.87 6.05 1.97
CA ILE A 262 -2.70 6.77 1.45
C ILE A 262 -1.50 5.82 1.53
N ILE A 263 -0.90 5.51 0.38
CA ILE A 263 0.04 4.41 0.19
C ILE A 263 1.36 4.94 -0.36
N PHE A 264 2.47 4.56 0.28
CA PHE A 264 3.82 4.95 -0.08
C PHE A 264 4.70 3.72 -0.37
N ASP A 265 5.65 3.84 -1.28
CA ASP A 265 6.62 2.76 -1.59
C ASP A 265 7.84 2.74 -0.66
N ALA A 266 7.95 3.75 0.21
CA ALA A 266 8.93 3.81 1.29
C ALA A 266 8.26 4.34 2.57
N PRO A 267 8.76 3.96 3.76
CA PRO A 267 8.25 4.50 5.02
C PRO A 267 8.32 6.03 5.01
N THR A 268 7.15 6.66 5.10
CA THR A 268 7.03 8.11 4.99
C THR A 268 6.66 8.70 6.35
N PHE A 269 7.43 9.70 6.78
CA PHE A 269 7.21 10.37 8.06
C PHE A 269 6.11 11.43 7.92
N VAL A 270 4.99 11.21 8.60
CA VAL A 270 3.85 12.12 8.66
C VAL A 270 3.71 12.69 10.06
N THR A 271 3.53 14.01 10.16
CA THR A 271 3.32 14.70 11.44
C THR A 271 1.87 15.09 11.67
N ARG A 272 1.10 15.24 10.59
CA ARG A 272 -0.25 15.79 10.64
C ARG A 272 -1.06 15.40 9.40
N ILE A 273 -2.34 15.15 9.59
CA ILE A 273 -3.30 14.84 8.54
C ILE A 273 -4.49 15.80 8.66
N ARG A 274 -4.73 16.60 7.62
CA ARG A 274 -5.92 17.44 7.51
C ARG A 274 -6.97 16.77 6.63
N ILE A 275 -8.20 16.84 7.10
CA ILE A 275 -9.37 16.24 6.46
C ILE A 275 -10.39 17.34 6.24
N PHE A 276 -10.78 17.55 4.98
CA PHE A 276 -11.74 18.57 4.58
C PHE A 276 -13.07 17.89 4.27
N ASN A 277 -14.12 18.27 5.00
CA ASN A 277 -15.40 17.58 5.00
C ASN A 277 -16.28 17.94 3.79
N TYR A 278 -17.24 17.09 3.44
CA TYR A 278 -18.09 17.28 2.26
C TYR A 278 -18.98 18.53 2.40
N ARG A 279 -18.82 19.51 1.51
CA ARG A 279 -19.54 20.80 1.63
C ARG A 279 -20.90 20.83 0.92
N LYS A 280 -21.02 20.24 -0.27
CA LYS A 280 -22.20 20.43 -1.15
C LYS A 280 -23.53 20.05 -0.50
N THR A 281 -23.54 19.00 0.31
CA THR A 281 -24.69 18.59 1.12
C THR A 281 -24.14 18.11 2.47
N PRO A 282 -24.07 18.98 3.51
CA PRO A 282 -23.34 18.67 4.73
C PRO A 282 -23.74 17.39 5.45
N GLY A 283 -25.00 16.93 5.31
CA GLY A 283 -25.44 15.63 5.83
C GLY A 283 -24.68 14.42 5.26
N ARG A 284 -24.11 14.53 4.05
CA ARG A 284 -23.22 13.52 3.44
C ARG A 284 -21.77 13.62 3.92
N GLY A 285 -21.43 14.65 4.68
CA GLY A 285 -20.11 14.79 5.28
C GLY A 285 -19.86 13.69 6.30
N VAL A 286 -18.59 13.33 6.45
CA VAL A 286 -18.13 12.41 7.49
C VAL A 286 -18.34 13.05 8.85
N ARG A 287 -18.85 12.29 9.81
CA ARG A 287 -18.94 12.71 11.21
C ARG A 287 -17.84 12.08 12.05
N HIS A 288 -17.69 10.76 12.06
CA HIS A 288 -16.65 10.10 12.86
C HIS A 288 -15.67 9.34 11.97
N ILE A 289 -14.39 9.37 12.33
CA ILE A 289 -13.34 8.59 11.67
C ILE A 289 -12.55 7.73 12.65
N ALA A 290 -11.90 6.70 12.11
CA ALA A 290 -10.75 6.06 12.73
C ALA A 290 -9.54 6.16 11.80
N LEU A 291 -8.38 6.50 12.35
CA LEU A 291 -7.13 6.62 11.62
C LEU A 291 -6.17 5.53 12.09
N SER A 292 -5.54 4.82 11.16
CA SER A 292 -4.49 3.84 11.43
C SER A 292 -3.29 4.02 10.51
N ALA A 293 -2.11 3.60 10.96
CA ALA A 293 -0.88 3.59 10.19
C ALA A 293 -0.20 2.22 10.30
N ASP A 294 0.06 1.54 9.16
CA ASP A 294 0.58 0.15 9.11
C ASP A 294 -0.11 -0.79 10.13
N ASP A 295 -1.44 -0.86 10.09
CA ASP A 295 -2.32 -1.62 11.00
C ASP A 295 -2.39 -1.13 12.47
N LEU A 296 -1.54 -0.18 12.88
CA LEU A 296 -1.61 0.42 14.21
C LEU A 296 -2.70 1.50 14.25
N LEU A 297 -3.72 1.31 15.10
CA LEU A 297 -4.75 2.30 15.35
C LEU A 297 -4.16 3.54 16.06
N LEU A 298 -4.28 4.70 15.42
CA LEU A 298 -3.77 5.98 15.94
C LEU A 298 -4.85 6.73 16.72
N CYS A 299 -6.06 6.80 16.16
CA CYS A 299 -7.23 7.33 16.84
C CYS A 299 -8.51 6.66 16.34
N SER A 300 -9.54 6.65 17.17
CA SER A 300 -10.86 6.11 16.83
C SER A 300 -11.94 7.02 17.39
N GLY A 301 -12.96 7.31 16.58
CA GLY A 301 -14.07 8.17 16.98
C GLY A 301 -13.78 9.67 16.90
N ALA A 302 -12.71 10.10 16.21
CA ALA A 302 -12.44 11.52 16.02
C ALA A 302 -13.58 12.15 15.20
N GLU A 303 -14.17 13.24 15.71
CA GLU A 303 -15.28 13.92 15.05
C GLU A 303 -14.76 14.94 14.02
N VAL A 304 -15.22 14.84 12.77
CA VAL A 304 -14.93 15.78 11.70
C VAL A 304 -16.03 16.86 11.70
N PRO A 305 -15.70 18.15 11.90
CA PRO A 305 -16.69 19.21 11.91
C PRO A 305 -17.55 19.21 10.64
N MET A 306 -18.86 19.38 10.80
CA MET A 306 -19.78 19.49 9.66
C MET A 306 -19.45 20.75 8.85
N SER A 307 -19.50 20.64 7.52
CA SER A 307 -19.38 21.80 6.64
C SER A 307 -20.61 22.72 6.73
N SER A 308 -20.43 24.01 6.48
CA SER A 308 -21.52 24.98 6.37
C SER A 308 -21.74 25.42 4.92
N ALA A 309 -22.76 26.25 4.69
CA ALA A 309 -22.98 26.86 3.38
C ALA A 309 -21.79 27.71 2.91
N GLU A 310 -21.02 28.28 3.84
CA GLU A 310 -19.95 29.23 3.57
C GLU A 310 -18.55 28.62 3.63
N LYS A 311 -18.34 27.61 4.49
CA LYS A 311 -17.02 27.08 4.79
C LYS A 311 -17.01 25.56 4.91
N THR A 312 -15.95 24.96 4.39
CA THR A 312 -15.66 23.54 4.57
C THR A 312 -15.25 23.23 6.02
N GLY A 313 -15.84 22.20 6.62
CA GLY A 313 -15.45 21.70 7.94
C GLY A 313 -14.08 21.02 7.85
N ILE A 314 -13.21 21.25 8.83
CA ILE A 314 -11.83 20.77 8.80
C ILE A 314 -11.51 20.06 10.11
N LEU A 315 -11.04 18.82 10.02
CA LEU A 315 -10.37 18.14 11.12
C LEU A 315 -8.87 18.17 10.86
N ASP A 316 -8.11 18.62 11.84
CA ASP A 316 -6.65 18.61 11.81
C ASP A 316 -6.13 17.62 12.85
N VAL A 317 -5.65 16.46 12.39
CA VAL A 317 -5.16 15.38 13.26
C VAL A 317 -3.65 15.51 13.42
N SER A 318 -3.23 15.92 14.62
CA SER A 318 -1.82 15.92 15.01
C SER A 318 -1.36 14.49 15.33
N LEU A 319 -0.27 14.05 14.70
CA LEU A 319 0.43 12.80 15.02
C LEU A 319 1.65 13.05 15.92
N ARG A 320 1.65 14.20 16.60
CA ARG A 320 2.64 14.59 17.60
C ARG A 320 2.06 14.21 18.96
N ASP A 321 2.71 13.32 19.70
CA ASP A 321 2.29 13.02 21.08
C ASP A 321 2.36 14.31 21.94
N GLY A 322 1.23 14.72 22.55
CA GLY A 322 1.19 15.69 23.64
C GLY A 322 0.48 17.03 23.39
N ASP A 323 -0.80 17.02 23.00
CA ASP A 323 -1.72 18.16 23.22
C ASP A 323 -2.84 17.74 24.20
#